data_AF-A0A061A5Z2-F1
#
_entry.id   AF-A0A061A5Z2-F1
#
_cell.length_a   1.000
_cell.length_b   1.000
_cell.length_c   1.000
_cell.angle_alpha   90.00
_cell.angle_beta   90.00
_cell.angle_gamma   90.00
#
_symmetry.space_group_name_H-M   'P 1'
#
loop_
_entity.id
_entity.type
_entity.pdbx_description
1 polymer ?
#
loop_
_entity_poly.entity_id
_entity_poly.type
_entity_poly.pdbx_seq_one_letter_code
_entity_poly.pdbx_strand_id
1 'polypeptide(L)'
;MLIHLQVKKLLNKPVVRESCYYRKLTDAAKDESAPSFSEPLLDNLLGNRALLPMLVSRGQAAPVESSESGGSSSLIVYNGAMVDVGSIMQKLDKSEKAREEIEQKLMVQDSKMAEDTKQILQLVSANRALSKDLEEVKGTLGQTENNFRATVEEKTVYHDQLSKTLNNLGNTIKELQGVLKKVELIYW
;
A
#
# COMPACT_ATOMS: atom_id res chain seq x y z
N MET A 1 -9.80 -55.70 -50.66
CA MET A 1 -9.61 -56.76 -49.64
C MET A 1 -8.14 -57.22 -49.48
N LEU A 2 -7.14 -56.40 -49.84
CA LEU A 2 -5.71 -56.74 -49.67
C LEU A 2 -5.01 -55.95 -48.54
N ILE A 3 -5.54 -54.76 -48.21
CA ILE A 3 -4.97 -53.85 -47.20
C ILE A 3 -5.08 -54.44 -45.77
N HIS A 4 -6.23 -55.00 -45.42
CA HIS A 4 -6.45 -55.59 -44.09
C HIS A 4 -5.53 -56.79 -43.79
N LEU A 5 -5.16 -57.58 -44.82
CA LEU A 5 -4.31 -58.76 -44.66
C LEU A 5 -2.83 -58.35 -44.41
N GLN A 6 -2.35 -57.31 -45.08
CA GLN A 6 -0.99 -56.78 -44.85
C GLN A 6 -0.85 -56.11 -43.49
N VAL A 7 -1.85 -55.35 -43.05
CA VAL A 7 -1.85 -54.71 -41.72
C VAL A 7 -1.83 -55.76 -40.61
N LYS A 8 -2.60 -56.85 -40.75
CA LYS A 8 -2.61 -57.96 -39.79
C LYS A 8 -1.27 -58.71 -39.73
N LYS A 9 -0.54 -58.79 -40.85
CA LYS A 9 0.79 -59.43 -40.93
C LYS A 9 1.91 -58.58 -40.29
N LEU A 10 1.76 -57.27 -40.25
CA LEU A 10 2.65 -56.34 -39.53
C LEU A 10 2.38 -56.35 -38.02
N LEU A 11 1.11 -56.35 -37.61
CA LEU A 11 0.74 -56.33 -36.19
C LEU A 11 1.09 -57.65 -35.46
N ASN A 12 1.06 -58.79 -36.17
CA ASN A 12 1.35 -60.12 -35.61
C ASN A 12 2.84 -60.50 -35.56
N LYS A 13 3.77 -59.58 -35.85
CA LYS A 13 5.20 -59.80 -35.62
C LYS A 13 5.69 -58.92 -34.47
N PRO A 14 5.55 -59.34 -33.21
CA PRO A 14 6.45 -58.85 -32.18
C PRO A 14 7.84 -59.41 -32.52
N VAL A 15 8.64 -58.64 -33.27
CA VAL A 15 10.07 -58.90 -33.41
C VAL A 15 10.71 -58.50 -32.08
N VAL A 16 10.57 -59.38 -31.09
CA VAL A 16 11.42 -59.37 -29.89
C VAL A 16 12.75 -59.98 -30.31
N ARG A 17 13.51 -59.26 -31.14
CA ARG A 17 14.82 -59.73 -31.60
C ARG A 17 15.98 -58.97 -30.96
N GLU A 18 15.68 -57.95 -30.16
CA GLU A 18 16.68 -57.28 -29.32
C GLU A 18 16.02 -56.92 -27.99
N SER A 19 16.10 -57.83 -27.02
CA SER A 19 15.90 -57.44 -25.63
C SER A 19 17.02 -56.45 -25.29
N CYS A 20 16.70 -55.16 -25.16
CA CYS A 20 17.69 -54.14 -24.81
C CYS A 20 18.34 -54.48 -23.47
N TYR A 21 19.57 -54.99 -23.49
CA TYR A 21 20.35 -55.30 -22.29
C TYR A 21 21.00 -54.04 -21.70
N TYR A 22 20.24 -52.94 -21.57
CA TYR A 22 20.77 -51.69 -21.02
C TYR A 22 21.28 -51.87 -19.59
N ARG A 23 20.63 -52.74 -18.81
CA ARG A 23 21.02 -53.07 -17.44
C ARG A 23 22.39 -53.77 -17.35
N LYS A 24 22.81 -54.51 -18.38
CA LYS A 24 24.15 -55.14 -18.40
C LYS A 24 25.27 -54.16 -18.77
N LEU A 25 24.93 -53.01 -19.35
CA LEU A 25 25.89 -51.95 -19.71
C LEU A 25 26.16 -50.98 -18.56
N THR A 26 25.22 -50.82 -17.62
CA THR A 26 25.40 -49.92 -16.45
C THR A 26 25.79 -50.63 -15.15
N ASP A 27 25.49 -51.92 -14.99
CA ASP A 27 25.67 -52.63 -13.71
C ASP A 27 26.86 -53.64 -13.69
N ALA A 28 27.72 -53.68 -14.70
CA ALA A 28 28.87 -54.59 -14.68
C ALA A 28 29.90 -54.17 -13.61
N ALA A 29 30.01 -54.95 -12.54
CA ALA A 29 31.10 -54.83 -11.58
C ALA A 29 32.44 -55.04 -12.31
N LYS A 30 33.40 -54.16 -12.05
CA LYS A 30 34.79 -54.27 -12.53
C LYS A 30 35.39 -55.58 -12.00
N ASP A 31 35.32 -56.66 -12.77
CA ASP A 31 36.27 -57.78 -12.83
C ASP A 31 35.52 -59.01 -13.37
N GLU A 32 35.46 -59.15 -14.69
CA GLU A 32 35.29 -60.44 -15.38
C GLU A 32 35.70 -60.27 -16.84
N SER A 33 36.45 -61.26 -17.34
CA SER A 33 37.11 -61.24 -18.65
C SER A 33 36.14 -61.06 -19.83
N ALA A 34 36.56 -60.25 -20.82
CA ALA A 34 35.75 -59.90 -21.99
C ALA A 34 35.31 -61.17 -22.76
N PRO A 35 34.01 -61.36 -23.04
CA PRO A 35 33.58 -62.39 -23.98
C PRO A 35 34.02 -61.97 -25.39
N SER A 36 34.76 -62.85 -26.06
CA SER A 36 35.12 -62.67 -27.47
C SER A 36 33.85 -62.59 -28.32
N PHE A 37 33.46 -61.39 -28.72
CA PHE A 37 32.45 -61.21 -29.76
C PHE A 37 33.11 -61.52 -31.11
N SER A 38 32.86 -62.72 -31.61
CA SER A 38 33.05 -63.04 -33.01
C SER A 38 32.11 -62.17 -33.83
N GLU A 39 32.70 -61.31 -34.66
CA GLU A 39 32.03 -60.38 -35.57
C GLU A 39 31.64 -61.14 -36.86
N PRO A 40 30.35 -61.28 -37.17
CA PRO A 40 29.95 -61.36 -38.56
C PRO A 40 29.00 -60.22 -38.90
N LEU A 41 29.35 -59.54 -39.99
CA LEU A 41 28.44 -58.78 -40.85
C LEU A 41 28.02 -57.39 -40.33
N LEU A 42 28.99 -56.48 -40.36
CA LEU A 42 28.80 -55.03 -40.30
C LEU A 42 28.25 -54.45 -41.64
N ASP A 43 27.38 -55.18 -42.35
CA ASP A 43 26.74 -54.71 -43.59
C ASP A 43 25.39 -54.05 -43.26
N ASN A 44 25.45 -52.80 -42.79
CA ASN A 44 24.43 -51.73 -42.89
C ASN A 44 24.62 -50.67 -41.79
N LEU A 45 25.77 -49.98 -41.80
CA LEU A 45 25.99 -48.79 -40.95
C LEU A 45 25.37 -47.50 -41.52
N LEU A 46 24.36 -47.61 -42.39
CA LEU A 46 23.53 -46.48 -42.84
C LEU A 46 22.18 -46.50 -42.10
N GLY A 47 22.23 -46.49 -40.77
CA GLY A 47 21.03 -46.33 -39.94
C GLY A 47 20.36 -44.96 -40.14
N ASN A 48 19.81 -44.39 -39.06
CA ASN A 48 19.05 -43.13 -39.07
C ASN A 48 19.86 -41.87 -39.45
N ARG A 49 21.03 -42.00 -40.09
CA ARG A 49 21.89 -40.92 -40.57
C ARG A 49 21.15 -39.97 -41.53
N ALA A 50 20.15 -40.46 -42.25
CA ALA A 50 19.28 -39.65 -43.10
C ALA A 50 18.21 -38.84 -42.33
N LEU A 51 17.96 -39.17 -41.06
CA LEU A 51 17.03 -38.44 -40.18
C LEU A 51 17.75 -37.42 -39.28
N LEU A 52 19.07 -37.44 -39.26
CA LEU A 52 19.88 -36.46 -38.55
C LEU A 52 20.06 -35.22 -39.44
N PRO A 53 19.79 -34.00 -38.95
CA PRO A 53 20.09 -32.78 -39.68
C PRO A 53 21.55 -32.79 -40.12
N MET A 54 21.80 -32.80 -41.43
CA MET A 54 23.16 -32.78 -41.96
C MET A 54 23.80 -31.43 -41.62
N LEU A 55 24.74 -31.44 -40.66
CA LEU A 55 25.59 -30.29 -40.41
C LEU A 55 26.54 -30.13 -41.60
N VAL A 56 26.11 -29.37 -42.60
CA VAL A 56 26.99 -28.91 -43.69
C VAL A 56 27.97 -27.90 -43.11
N SER A 57 29.15 -28.40 -42.74
CA SER A 57 30.28 -27.57 -42.38
C SER A 57 30.84 -26.87 -43.62
N ARG A 58 30.67 -25.54 -43.61
CA ARG A 58 31.58 -24.50 -44.12
C ARG A 58 31.51 -24.13 -45.61
N GLY A 59 31.04 -22.89 -45.84
CA GLY A 59 31.71 -21.98 -46.75
C GLY A 59 30.86 -21.36 -47.85
N GLN A 60 30.03 -20.37 -47.50
CA GLN A 60 29.83 -19.18 -48.34
C GLN A 60 29.10 -18.08 -47.55
N ALA A 61 29.80 -16.96 -47.41
CA ALA A 61 29.27 -15.71 -46.91
C ALA A 61 28.64 -14.95 -48.08
N ALA A 62 27.36 -14.56 -47.94
CA ALA A 62 26.72 -13.42 -48.59
C ALA A 62 25.34 -13.19 -47.93
N PRO A 63 24.84 -11.95 -47.91
CA PRO A 63 24.16 -11.35 -46.77
C PRO A 63 22.70 -11.80 -46.68
N VAL A 64 22.33 -12.39 -45.54
CA VAL A 64 20.93 -12.58 -45.19
C VAL A 64 20.43 -11.24 -44.65
N GLU A 65 19.72 -10.55 -45.52
CA GLU A 65 18.79 -9.48 -45.22
C GLU A 65 18.11 -9.72 -43.86
N SER A 66 18.09 -8.65 -43.07
CA SER A 66 17.44 -8.51 -41.77
C SER A 66 15.95 -8.87 -41.83
N SER A 67 15.65 -10.17 -41.89
CA SER A 67 14.30 -10.68 -41.69
C SER A 67 14.07 -10.82 -40.20
N GLU A 68 13.10 -10.03 -39.75
CA GLU A 68 12.56 -9.89 -38.41
C GLU A 68 11.95 -11.20 -37.86
N SER A 69 12.77 -12.24 -37.71
CA SER A 69 12.40 -13.46 -37.00
C SER A 69 13.18 -13.52 -35.68
N GLY A 70 12.83 -12.62 -34.77
CA GLY A 70 13.45 -12.45 -33.45
C GLY A 70 13.11 -13.55 -32.42
N GLY A 71 12.88 -14.79 -32.85
CA GLY A 71 12.33 -15.85 -31.99
C GLY A 71 13.29 -16.96 -31.55
N SER A 72 14.48 -17.09 -32.16
CA SER A 72 15.33 -18.29 -31.96
C SER A 72 16.68 -18.05 -31.29
N SER A 73 17.08 -16.80 -31.01
CA SER A 73 18.40 -16.51 -30.42
C SER A 73 18.40 -16.41 -28.88
N SER A 74 17.24 -16.58 -28.22
CA SER A 74 17.09 -16.39 -26.77
C SER A 74 16.89 -17.68 -25.97
N LEU A 75 16.72 -18.82 -26.65
CA LEU A 75 16.60 -20.13 -26.02
C LEU A 75 17.99 -20.74 -25.76
N ILE A 76 18.28 -21.05 -24.51
CA ILE A 76 19.49 -21.77 -24.09
C ILE A 76 19.11 -23.07 -23.37
N VAL A 77 20.01 -24.06 -23.35
CA VAL A 77 19.83 -25.24 -22.50
C VAL A 77 20.56 -25.00 -21.17
N TYR A 78 19.82 -24.96 -20.07
CA TYR A 78 20.35 -24.79 -18.71
C TYR A 78 19.90 -25.98 -17.85
N ASN A 79 20.84 -26.68 -17.22
CA ASN A 79 20.58 -27.91 -16.45
C ASN A 79 19.75 -28.96 -17.22
N GLY A 80 19.98 -29.10 -18.53
CA GLY A 80 19.23 -30.02 -19.40
C GLY A 80 17.82 -29.57 -19.78
N ALA A 81 17.36 -28.42 -19.29
CA ALA A 81 16.07 -27.82 -19.65
C ALA A 81 16.26 -26.67 -20.67
N MET A 82 15.32 -26.53 -21.58
CA MET A 82 15.27 -25.42 -22.52
C MET A 82 14.69 -24.17 -21.83
N VAL A 83 15.47 -23.10 -21.77
CA VAL A 83 15.15 -21.86 -21.06
C VAL A 83 15.18 -20.68 -22.03
N ASP A 84 14.07 -19.95 -22.10
CA ASP A 84 13.97 -18.68 -22.82
C ASP A 84 14.44 -17.52 -21.94
N VAL A 85 15.68 -17.08 -22.18
CA VAL A 85 16.31 -15.99 -21.41
C VAL A 85 15.63 -14.65 -21.70
N GLY A 86 15.13 -14.45 -22.92
CA GLY A 86 14.47 -13.21 -23.34
C GLY A 86 13.18 -12.97 -22.58
N SER A 87 12.39 -14.04 -22.37
CA SER A 87 11.21 -13.96 -21.51
C SER A 87 11.56 -13.65 -20.05
N ILE A 88 12.64 -14.23 -19.52
CA ILE A 88 13.11 -13.97 -18.16
C ILE A 88 13.56 -12.51 -18.02
N MET A 89 14.36 -12.00 -18.95
CA MET A 89 14.79 -10.60 -18.97
C MET A 89 13.60 -9.64 -19.06
N GLN A 90 12.64 -9.91 -19.94
CA GLN A 90 11.45 -9.06 -20.07
C GLN A 90 10.61 -9.02 -18.77
N LYS A 91 10.49 -10.15 -18.06
CA LYS A 91 9.82 -10.19 -16.75
C LYS A 91 10.60 -9.43 -15.69
N LEU A 92 11.93 -9.53 -15.72
CA LEU A 92 12.81 -8.79 -14.81
C LEU A 92 12.66 -7.28 -15.02
N ASP A 93 12.69 -6.79 -16.26
CA ASP A 93 12.52 -5.37 -16.58
C ASP A 93 11.15 -4.83 -16.12
N LYS A 94 10.08 -5.63 -16.30
CA LYS A 94 8.74 -5.28 -15.81
C LYS A 94 8.70 -5.22 -14.28
N SER A 95 9.33 -6.19 -13.62
CA SER A 95 9.43 -6.23 -12.16
C SER A 95 10.23 -5.05 -11.62
N GLU A 96 11.31 -4.65 -12.29
CA GLU A 96 12.16 -3.55 -11.86
C GLU A 96 11.44 -2.21 -11.97
N LYS A 97 10.71 -1.97 -13.08
CA LYS A 97 9.85 -0.79 -13.21
C LYS A 97 8.76 -0.72 -12.15
N ALA A 98 8.14 -1.85 -11.82
CA ALA A 98 7.12 -1.90 -10.76
C ALA A 98 7.74 -1.60 -9.38
N ARG A 99 8.97 -2.09 -9.13
CA ARG A 99 9.71 -1.81 -7.89
C ARG A 99 10.04 -0.32 -7.77
N GLU A 100 10.54 0.30 -8.85
CA GLU A 100 10.84 1.72 -8.90
C GLU A 100 9.58 2.58 -8.66
N GLU A 101 8.44 2.22 -9.26
CA GLU A 101 7.17 2.94 -9.05
C GLU A 101 6.71 2.88 -7.58
N ILE A 102 6.84 1.71 -6.93
CA ILE A 102 6.48 1.55 -5.51
C ILE A 102 7.42 2.39 -4.63
N GLU A 103 8.72 2.40 -4.93
CA GLU A 103 9.70 3.19 -4.19
C GLU A 103 9.42 4.70 -4.28
N GLN A 104 9.09 5.20 -5.48
CA GLN A 104 8.68 6.59 -5.68
C GLN A 104 7.41 6.93 -4.88
N LYS A 105 6.40 6.06 -4.91
CA LYS A 105 5.17 6.25 -4.11
C LYS A 105 5.45 6.31 -2.62
N LEU A 106 6.37 5.46 -2.13
CA LEU A 106 6.76 5.41 -0.73
C LEU A 106 7.45 6.72 -0.31
N MET A 107 8.39 7.23 -1.11
CA MET A 107 9.04 8.52 -0.83
C MET A 107 8.05 9.70 -0.76
N VAL A 108 7.07 9.73 -1.67
CA VAL A 108 6.01 10.75 -1.67
C VAL A 108 5.15 10.62 -0.41
N GLN A 109 4.78 9.40 -0.03
CA GLN A 109 3.98 9.15 1.16
C GLN A 109 4.71 9.54 2.45
N ASP A 110 6.00 9.20 2.58
CA ASP A 110 6.82 9.59 3.74
C ASP A 110 6.94 11.12 3.87
N SER A 111 7.17 11.82 2.75
CA SER A 111 7.21 13.28 2.72
C SER A 111 5.88 13.89 3.14
N LYS A 112 4.77 13.32 2.67
CA LYS A 112 3.42 13.76 3.06
C LYS A 112 3.15 13.50 4.54
N MET A 113 3.51 12.33 5.06
CA MET A 113 3.32 12.01 6.49
C MET A 113 4.11 12.95 7.40
N ALA A 114 5.32 13.36 7.00
CA ALA A 114 6.11 14.32 7.75
C ALA A 114 5.43 15.69 7.82
N GLU A 115 4.89 16.17 6.70
CA GLU A 115 4.15 17.45 6.65
C GLU A 115 2.83 17.37 7.41
N ASP A 116 2.06 16.29 7.26
CA ASP A 116 0.82 16.06 8.02
C ASP A 116 1.10 16.03 9.53
N THR A 117 2.19 15.38 9.96
CA THR A 117 2.61 15.36 11.37
C THR A 117 2.92 16.77 11.89
N LYS A 118 3.61 17.58 11.09
CA LYS A 118 3.90 18.98 11.42
C LYS A 118 2.62 19.80 11.54
N GLN A 119 1.67 19.63 10.61
CA GLN A 119 0.37 20.31 10.66
C GLN A 119 -0.44 19.89 11.90
N ILE A 120 -0.46 18.60 12.24
CA ILE A 120 -1.11 18.09 13.46
C ILE A 120 -0.51 18.76 14.70
N LEU A 121 0.81 18.85 14.80
CA LEU A 121 1.47 19.50 15.94
C LEU A 121 1.12 20.98 16.04
N GLN A 122 1.08 21.69 14.91
CA GLN A 122 0.65 23.09 14.87
C GLN A 122 -0.80 23.24 15.34
N LEU A 123 -1.72 22.43 14.82
CA LEU A 123 -3.13 22.44 15.22
C LEU A 123 -3.33 22.11 16.70
N VAL A 124 -2.60 21.13 17.24
CA VAL A 124 -2.64 20.79 18.67
C VAL A 124 -2.16 21.97 19.53
N SER A 125 -1.10 22.66 19.11
CA SER A 125 -0.60 23.82 19.85
C SER A 125 -1.58 25.00 19.81
N ALA A 126 -2.19 25.28 18.65
CA ALA A 126 -3.20 26.32 18.50
C ALA A 126 -4.46 26.01 19.32
N ASN A 127 -4.93 24.77 19.31
CA ASN A 127 -6.11 24.36 20.06
C ASN A 127 -5.88 24.47 21.58
N ARG A 128 -4.67 24.14 22.05
CA ARG A 128 -4.26 24.35 23.44
C ARG A 128 -4.29 25.83 23.83
N ALA A 129 -3.76 26.70 22.97
CA ALA A 129 -3.79 28.15 23.21
C ALA A 129 -5.23 28.67 23.28
N LEU A 130 -6.06 28.35 22.28
CA LEU A 130 -7.47 28.75 22.24
C LEU A 130 -8.26 28.23 23.45
N SER A 131 -7.98 27.00 23.91
CA SER A 131 -8.62 26.45 25.10
C SER A 131 -8.27 27.25 26.37
N LYS A 132 -7.03 27.72 26.47
CA LYS A 132 -6.59 28.57 27.58
C LYS A 132 -7.25 29.95 27.52
N ASP A 133 -7.27 30.57 26.36
CA ASP A 133 -7.90 31.89 26.14
C ASP A 133 -9.40 31.83 26.46
N LEU A 134 -10.07 30.74 26.08
CA LEU A 134 -11.48 30.52 26.37
C LEU A 134 -11.76 30.43 27.87
N GLU A 135 -10.88 29.78 28.63
CA GLU A 135 -11.00 29.70 30.09
C GLU A 135 -10.77 31.07 30.75
N GLU A 136 -9.81 31.85 30.25
CA GLU A 136 -9.56 33.22 30.72
C GLU A 136 -10.75 34.15 30.44
N VAL A 137 -11.34 34.07 29.24
CA VAL A 137 -12.54 34.84 28.88
C VAL A 137 -13.73 34.46 29.74
N LYS A 138 -13.93 33.17 30.03
CA LYS A 138 -14.98 32.73 30.96
C LYS A 138 -14.76 33.27 32.37
N GLY A 139 -13.52 33.25 32.86
CA GLY A 139 -13.16 33.79 34.18
C GLY A 139 -13.42 35.29 34.27
N THR A 140 -12.98 36.07 33.29
CA THR A 140 -13.20 37.52 33.22
C THR A 140 -14.67 37.89 33.09
N LEU A 141 -15.44 37.13 32.31
CA LEU A 141 -16.89 37.28 32.21
C LEU A 141 -17.56 37.05 33.57
N GLY A 142 -17.27 35.92 34.24
CA GLY A 142 -17.83 35.60 35.55
C GLY A 142 -17.50 36.65 36.62
N GLN A 143 -16.28 37.18 36.61
CA GLN A 143 -15.89 38.28 37.49
C GLN A 143 -16.69 39.56 37.19
N THR A 144 -16.87 39.88 35.91
CA THR A 144 -17.62 41.07 35.48
C THR A 144 -19.10 40.96 35.87
N GLU A 145 -19.71 39.78 35.70
CA GLU A 145 -21.09 39.53 36.12
C GLU A 145 -21.26 39.65 37.64
N ASN A 146 -20.29 39.16 38.43
CA ASN A 146 -20.29 39.30 39.88
C ASN A 146 -20.17 40.77 40.31
N ASN A 147 -19.26 41.52 39.69
CA ASN A 147 -19.11 42.96 39.96
C ASN A 147 -20.40 43.72 39.61
N PHE A 148 -20.99 43.41 38.46
CA PHE A 148 -22.26 44.02 38.04
C PHE A 148 -23.39 43.74 39.04
N ARG A 149 -23.51 42.50 39.50
CA ARG A 149 -24.48 42.10 40.53
C ARG A 149 -24.30 42.91 41.81
N ALA A 150 -23.07 43.05 42.29
CA ALA A 150 -22.75 43.84 43.48
C ALA A 150 -23.12 45.32 43.29
N THR A 151 -22.81 45.92 42.13
CA THR A 151 -23.19 47.30 41.82
C THR A 151 -24.71 47.50 41.75
N VAL A 152 -25.45 46.51 41.23
CA VAL A 152 -26.92 46.55 41.23
C VAL A 152 -27.46 46.52 42.66
N GLU A 153 -26.89 45.69 43.52
CA GLU A 153 -27.28 45.59 44.94
C GLU A 153 -26.94 46.86 45.72
N GLU A 154 -25.78 47.47 45.50
CA GLU A 154 -25.49 48.79 46.08
C GLU A 154 -26.48 49.86 45.60
N LYS A 155 -26.81 49.87 44.31
CA LYS A 155 -27.78 50.80 43.74
C LYS A 155 -29.16 50.65 44.39
N THR A 156 -29.63 49.42 44.62
CA THR A 156 -30.93 49.20 45.29
C THR A 156 -30.89 49.70 46.73
N VAL A 157 -29.81 49.44 47.47
CA VAL A 157 -29.61 49.95 48.83
C VAL A 157 -29.66 51.48 48.86
N TYR A 158 -28.95 52.17 47.96
CA TYR A 158 -29.00 53.64 47.89
C TYR A 158 -30.39 54.16 47.56
N HIS A 159 -31.11 53.51 46.64
CA HIS A 159 -32.46 53.90 46.28
C HIS A 159 -33.43 53.77 47.47
N ASP A 160 -33.35 52.66 48.22
CA ASP A 160 -34.17 52.42 49.41
C ASP A 160 -33.88 53.45 50.51
N GLN A 161 -32.60 53.78 50.75
CA GLN A 161 -32.20 54.80 51.72
C GLN A 161 -32.71 56.19 51.33
N LEU A 162 -32.63 56.55 50.05
CA LEU A 162 -33.13 57.82 49.53
C LEU A 162 -34.65 57.91 49.69
N SER A 163 -35.38 56.85 49.35
CA SER A 163 -36.83 56.77 49.51
C SER A 163 -37.26 56.89 50.98
N LYS A 164 -36.58 56.19 51.90
CA LYS A 164 -36.81 56.31 53.35
C LYS A 164 -36.59 57.74 53.83
N THR A 165 -35.50 58.37 53.40
CA THR A 165 -35.17 59.75 53.80
C THR A 165 -36.20 60.75 53.28
N LEU A 166 -36.63 60.61 52.02
CA LEU A 166 -37.67 61.45 51.41
C LEU A 166 -38.99 61.34 52.17
N ASN A 167 -39.41 60.11 52.49
CA ASN A 167 -40.64 59.87 53.25
C ASN A 167 -40.56 60.46 54.66
N ASN A 168 -39.43 60.27 55.36
CA ASN A 168 -39.22 60.83 56.69
C ASN A 168 -39.26 62.36 56.67
N LEU A 169 -38.56 63.00 55.73
CA LEU A 169 -38.57 64.45 55.58
C LEU A 169 -39.98 64.97 55.26
N GLY A 170 -40.70 64.28 54.36
CA GLY A 170 -42.09 64.60 54.04
C GLY A 170 -43.02 64.52 55.26
N ASN A 171 -42.81 63.55 56.15
CA ASN A 171 -43.54 63.43 57.40
C ASN A 171 -43.18 64.56 58.37
N THR A 172 -41.91 64.87 58.58
CA THR A 172 -41.47 65.98 59.44
C THR A 172 -42.03 67.33 58.95
N ILE A 173 -42.05 67.57 57.63
CA ILE A 173 -42.63 68.79 57.06
C ILE A 173 -44.13 68.86 57.35
N LYS A 174 -44.88 67.76 57.19
CA LYS A 174 -46.32 67.71 57.50
C LYS A 174 -46.57 67.97 58.99
N GLU A 175 -45.75 67.40 59.88
CA GLU A 175 -45.83 67.65 61.32
C GLU A 175 -45.59 69.12 61.66
N LEU A 176 -44.53 69.72 61.10
CA LEU A 176 -44.23 71.14 61.28
C LEU A 176 -45.35 72.04 60.77
N GLN A 177 -45.92 71.75 59.59
CA GLN A 177 -47.08 72.47 59.06
C GLN A 177 -48.30 72.33 59.99
N GLY A 178 -48.51 71.15 60.57
CA GLY A 178 -49.57 70.91 61.55
C GLY A 178 -49.39 71.75 62.82
N VAL A 179 -48.16 71.86 63.33
CA VAL A 179 -47.84 72.71 64.48
C VAL A 179 -48.03 74.19 64.15
N LEU A 180 -47.55 74.64 62.99
CA LEU A 180 -47.68 76.04 62.56
C LEU A 180 -49.16 76.47 62.48
N LYS A 181 -50.02 75.64 61.88
CA LYS A 181 -51.47 75.90 61.83
C LYS A 181 -52.11 75.99 63.21
N LYS A 182 -51.66 75.16 64.17
CA LYS A 182 -52.16 75.24 65.56
C LYS A 182 -51.72 76.53 66.24
N VAL A 183 -50.50 77.01 65.99
CA VAL A 183 -50.02 78.28 66.53
C VAL A 183 -50.82 79.45 65.97
N GLU A 184 -51.10 79.49 64.67
CA GLU A 184 -51.95 80.54 64.06
C GLU A 184 -53.35 80.60 64.68
N LEU A 185 -53.93 79.45 65.05
CA LEU A 185 -55.25 79.38 65.71
C LEU A 185 -55.24 79.81 67.19
N ILE A 186 -54.08 79.89 67.85
CA ILE A 186 -53.97 80.28 69.27
C ILE A 186 -53.78 81.80 69.42
N TYR A 187 -53.26 82.47 68.39
CA TYR A 187 -52.98 83.91 68.39
C TYR A 187 -54.09 84.78 67.76
N TRP A 188 -55.24 84.17 67.40
CA TRP A 188 -56.47 84.82 66.95
C TRP A 188 -57.64 84.41 67.84
#